data_AF-A0A954G9Z0-F1
#
_entry.id   AF-A0A954G9Z0-F1
#
_cell.length_a   1.000
_cell.length_b   1.000
_cell.length_c   1.000
_cell.angle_alpha   90.00
_cell.angle_beta   90.00
_cell.angle_gamma   90.00
#
_symmetry.space_group_name_H-M   'P 1'
#
loop_
_entity.id
_entity.type
_entity.pdbx_description
1 polymer ?
#
loop_
_entity_poly.entity_id
_entity_poly.type
_entity_poly.pdbx_seq_one_letter_code
_entity_poly.pdbx_strand_id
1 'polypeptide(L)'
;VQSGRLPGSFWGQLMQQGLKTNQEVNQGRSAELQSYFQTLINQPRESAEYQQAYQELANISPAEVKVLEKLIRETSIEIPGEIYTDLLADLSPEYAALNQLTSPHINDRREAAQQLFVSSQNISLNPVVVARLRKLMAHEQDRLVWRIVMSSVEKDNYEEAAQLALLAINHNWPDIRILGCEYFGSHGLPQYAIWLLPLLDDKNHSVQLAAIQAIGQCHNPIAISGTQKPGESQNSATSLRSLMTHSNRRVRFETVVALSRLGDFAGMQELLRLSNDTQISMRKEAVREMGNSGQTRFVEPLIQMAWTERNNTTLKEILSSLDKLVPESERPSSLNPQLDQSDRAKIWMNWWQTQHSGQGSRLFTGR
;
A
#
# COMPACT_ATOMS: atom_id res chain seq x y z
N VAL A 1 38.92 13.18 -5.61
CA VAL A 1 38.56 13.90 -6.84
C VAL A 1 38.00 15.26 -6.42
N GLN A 2 38.65 16.34 -6.85
CA GLN A 2 38.37 17.71 -6.41
C GLN A 2 36.95 18.16 -6.79
N SER A 3 36.29 18.84 -5.86
CA SER A 3 35.02 19.54 -6.06
C SER A 3 35.21 20.74 -7.00
N GLY A 4 35.03 20.52 -8.29
CA GLY A 4 34.94 21.59 -9.29
C GLY A 4 33.58 22.28 -9.19
N ARG A 5 33.58 23.58 -8.87
CA ARG A 5 32.40 24.44 -9.02
C ARG A 5 32.04 24.54 -10.50
N LEU A 6 30.86 24.03 -10.88
CA LEU A 6 30.30 24.25 -12.22
C LEU A 6 30.06 25.76 -12.43
N PRO A 7 30.38 26.32 -13.61
CA PRO A 7 30.20 27.74 -13.90
C PRO A 7 28.72 28.13 -13.88
N GLY A 8 28.41 29.32 -13.36
CA GLY A 8 27.02 29.81 -13.18
C GLY A 8 26.18 29.87 -14.46
N SER A 9 26.81 29.87 -15.64
CA SER A 9 26.13 29.78 -16.94
C SER A 9 25.47 28.41 -17.17
N PHE A 10 26.01 27.34 -16.58
CA PHE A 10 25.45 25.99 -16.69
C PHE A 10 24.16 25.85 -15.89
N TRP A 11 24.09 26.44 -14.69
CA TRP A 11 22.86 26.53 -13.90
C TRP A 11 21.81 27.41 -14.58
N GLY A 12 22.22 28.51 -15.23
CA GLY A 12 21.31 29.34 -16.02
C GLY A 12 20.69 28.60 -17.21
N GLN A 13 21.48 27.78 -17.91
CA GLN A 13 21.01 26.94 -19.02
C GLN A 13 20.15 25.76 -18.54
N LEU A 14 20.50 25.10 -17.44
CA LEU A 14 19.68 24.03 -16.84
C LEU A 14 18.36 24.57 -16.27
N MET A 15 18.36 25.76 -15.67
CA MET A 15 17.15 26.44 -15.24
C MET A 15 16.30 26.85 -16.45
N GLN A 16 16.88 27.36 -17.54
CA GLN A 16 16.13 27.64 -18.77
C GLN A 16 15.62 26.38 -19.49
N GLN A 17 16.34 25.26 -19.44
CA GLN A 17 15.89 23.98 -19.97
C GLN A 17 14.85 23.29 -19.07
N GLY A 18 14.98 23.42 -17.75
CA GLY A 18 14.02 22.92 -16.75
C GLY A 18 12.76 23.78 -16.61
N LEU A 19 12.82 25.08 -16.91
CA LEU A 19 11.65 25.98 -16.96
C LEU A 19 10.83 25.82 -18.24
N LYS A 20 11.36 25.18 -19.29
CA LYS A 20 10.61 24.92 -20.53
C LYS A 20 9.68 23.71 -20.45
N THR A 21 9.69 22.94 -19.36
CA THR A 21 8.96 21.66 -19.27
C THR A 21 7.67 21.70 -18.45
N ASN A 22 7.27 22.85 -17.91
CA ASN A 22 5.94 23.04 -17.30
C ASN A 22 5.40 24.42 -17.67
N GLN A 23 4.93 24.59 -18.91
CA GLN A 23 3.97 25.67 -19.16
C GLN A 23 2.65 25.25 -18.52
N GLU A 24 2.34 25.84 -17.36
CA GLU A 24 0.98 25.74 -16.82
C GLU A 24 -0.01 26.24 -17.88
N VAL A 25 -1.00 25.42 -18.20
CA VAL A 25 -2.06 25.79 -19.15
C VAL A 25 -2.81 26.97 -18.55
N ASN A 26 -2.82 28.10 -19.24
CA ASN A 26 -3.46 29.30 -18.71
C ASN A 26 -4.98 29.09 -18.59
N GLN A 27 -5.64 29.94 -17.79
CA GLN A 27 -7.07 29.81 -17.51
C GLN A 27 -7.93 29.94 -18.78
N GLY A 28 -7.54 30.81 -19.72
CA GLY A 28 -8.24 30.99 -20.99
C GLY A 28 -8.25 29.71 -21.82
N ARG A 29 -7.08 29.09 -22.02
CA ARG A 29 -6.96 27.83 -22.74
C ARG A 29 -7.68 26.69 -22.02
N SER A 30 -7.63 26.65 -20.70
CA SER A 30 -8.38 25.66 -19.92
C SER A 30 -9.89 25.78 -20.15
N ALA A 31 -10.42 26.99 -20.26
CA ALA A 31 -11.84 27.24 -20.56
C ALA A 31 -12.20 26.85 -22.01
N GLU A 32 -11.32 27.08 -22.98
CA GLU A 32 -11.50 26.60 -24.36
C GLU A 32 -11.57 25.06 -24.41
N LEU A 33 -10.60 24.38 -23.79
CA LEU A 33 -10.57 22.92 -23.72
C LEU A 33 -11.83 22.36 -23.06
N GLN A 34 -12.31 23.02 -21.99
CA GLN A 34 -13.58 22.67 -21.35
C GLN A 34 -14.77 22.84 -22.31
N SER A 35 -14.81 23.93 -23.08
CA SER A 35 -15.87 24.16 -24.06
C SER A 35 -15.86 23.06 -25.14
N TYR A 36 -14.69 22.73 -25.71
CA TYR A 36 -14.59 21.68 -26.72
C TYR A 36 -14.98 20.31 -26.15
N PHE A 37 -14.53 19.99 -24.94
CA PHE A 37 -14.88 18.75 -24.26
C PHE A 37 -16.39 18.63 -24.02
N GLN A 38 -17.04 19.71 -23.59
CA GLN A 38 -18.50 19.73 -23.43
C GLN A 38 -19.22 19.57 -24.77
N THR A 39 -18.69 20.13 -25.87
CA THR A 39 -19.24 19.89 -27.21
C THR A 39 -19.16 18.40 -27.58
N LEU A 40 -18.03 17.73 -27.32
CA LEU A 40 -17.87 16.30 -27.62
C LEU A 40 -18.84 15.41 -26.84
N ILE A 41 -19.21 15.79 -25.62
CA ILE A 41 -20.14 14.99 -24.79
C ILE A 41 -21.60 15.24 -25.16
N ASN A 42 -21.95 16.47 -25.57
CA ASN A 42 -23.34 16.89 -25.70
C ASN A 42 -23.86 16.92 -27.16
N GLN A 43 -22.98 16.93 -28.17
CA GLN A 43 -23.37 17.03 -29.57
C GLN A 43 -23.21 15.71 -30.34
N PRO A 44 -24.07 15.43 -31.34
CA PRO A 44 -23.91 14.28 -32.22
C PRO A 44 -22.60 14.32 -33.02
N ARG A 45 -22.03 13.14 -33.30
CA ARG A 45 -20.76 13.00 -34.03
C ARG A 45 -20.77 13.59 -35.44
N GLU A 46 -21.93 13.57 -36.10
CA GLU A 46 -22.11 14.10 -37.44
C GLU A 46 -22.21 15.64 -37.48
N SER A 47 -22.35 16.29 -36.32
CA SER A 47 -22.45 17.75 -36.25
C SER A 47 -21.11 18.42 -36.58
N ALA A 48 -21.20 19.59 -37.23
CA ALA A 48 -20.01 20.38 -37.55
C ALA A 48 -19.29 20.85 -36.27
N GLU A 49 -20.06 21.15 -35.23
CA GLU A 49 -19.57 21.55 -33.91
C GLU A 49 -18.74 20.44 -33.25
N TYR A 50 -19.22 19.20 -33.30
CA TYR A 50 -18.46 18.05 -32.80
C TYR A 50 -17.15 17.86 -33.57
N GLN A 51 -17.21 17.88 -34.91
CA GLN A 51 -16.03 17.68 -35.75
C GLN A 51 -14.96 18.74 -35.50
N GLN A 52 -15.37 20.01 -35.35
CA GLN A 52 -14.47 21.09 -35.02
C GLN A 52 -13.86 20.90 -33.63
N ALA A 53 -14.68 20.63 -32.60
CA ALA A 53 -14.18 20.40 -31.25
C ALA A 53 -13.20 19.21 -31.18
N TYR A 54 -13.45 18.15 -31.95
CA TYR A 54 -12.57 16.98 -32.02
C TYR A 54 -11.22 17.35 -32.61
N GLN A 55 -11.19 18.10 -33.72
CA GLN A 55 -9.95 18.53 -34.36
C GLN A 55 -9.08 19.41 -33.44
N GLU A 56 -9.71 20.30 -32.68
CA GLU A 56 -9.03 21.13 -31.69
C GLU A 56 -8.43 20.32 -30.55
N LEU A 57 -9.15 19.29 -30.07
CA LEU A 57 -8.67 18.41 -29.00
C LEU A 57 -7.66 17.37 -29.47
N ALA A 58 -7.68 16.96 -30.74
CA ALA A 58 -6.77 15.96 -31.29
C ALA A 58 -5.32 16.43 -31.39
N ASN A 59 -5.06 17.74 -31.24
CA ASN A 59 -3.72 18.34 -31.37
C ASN A 59 -3.27 19.09 -30.12
N ILE A 60 -3.60 18.56 -28.93
CA ILE A 60 -3.23 19.18 -27.65
C ILE A 60 -1.95 18.60 -27.07
N SER A 61 -1.28 19.38 -26.23
CA SER A 61 -0.06 18.98 -25.54
C SER A 61 -0.32 18.01 -24.37
N PRO A 62 0.69 17.26 -23.89
CA PRO A 62 0.55 16.41 -22.70
C PRO A 62 0.11 17.14 -21.43
N ALA A 63 0.41 18.44 -21.30
CA ALA A 63 -0.07 19.26 -20.18
C ALA A 63 -1.58 19.55 -20.29
N GLU A 64 -2.09 19.73 -21.51
CA GLU A 64 -3.51 19.93 -21.79
C GLU A 64 -4.31 18.63 -21.72
N VAL A 65 -3.71 17.47 -22.02
CA VAL A 65 -4.33 16.15 -21.76
C VAL A 65 -4.70 16.03 -20.28
N LYS A 66 -3.82 16.47 -19.36
CA LYS A 66 -4.14 16.47 -17.91
C LYS A 66 -5.36 17.33 -17.56
N VAL A 67 -5.63 18.40 -18.33
CA VAL A 67 -6.84 19.21 -18.18
C VAL A 67 -8.06 18.39 -18.58
N LEU A 68 -8.01 17.67 -19.71
CA LEU A 68 -9.09 16.75 -20.11
C LEU A 68 -9.33 15.66 -19.08
N GLU A 69 -8.28 15.04 -18.54
CA GLU A 69 -8.41 14.02 -17.50
C GLU A 69 -9.08 14.57 -16.23
N LYS A 70 -8.74 15.80 -15.84
CA LYS A 70 -9.41 16.49 -14.74
C LYS A 70 -10.90 16.69 -15.04
N LEU A 71 -11.23 17.16 -16.25
CA LEU A 71 -12.63 17.35 -16.68
C LEU A 71 -13.41 16.04 -16.69
N ILE A 72 -12.81 14.95 -17.18
CA ILE A 72 -13.40 13.60 -17.16
C ILE A 72 -13.74 13.18 -15.73
N ARG A 73 -12.85 13.41 -14.76
CA ARG A 73 -13.09 13.06 -13.36
C ARG A 73 -14.17 13.92 -12.70
N GLU A 74 -14.26 15.19 -13.06
CA GLU A 74 -15.23 16.14 -12.49
C GLU A 74 -16.62 16.04 -13.14
N THR A 75 -16.72 15.38 -14.29
CA THR A 75 -17.98 15.21 -15.03
C THR A 75 -18.80 14.06 -14.44
N SER A 76 -20.07 14.33 -14.13
CA SER A 76 -21.02 13.32 -13.64
C SER A 76 -21.72 12.52 -14.76
N ILE A 77 -21.54 12.95 -16.01
CA ILE A 77 -22.10 12.31 -17.21
C ILE A 77 -21.16 11.19 -17.64
N GLU A 78 -21.73 10.09 -18.16
CA GLU A 78 -20.93 9.02 -18.76
C GLU A 78 -20.20 9.53 -20.00
N ILE A 79 -18.88 9.38 -19.99
CA ILE A 79 -18.03 9.77 -21.12
C ILE A 79 -18.16 8.73 -22.24
N PRO A 80 -18.51 9.13 -23.47
CA PRO A 80 -18.54 8.23 -24.63
C PRO A 80 -17.24 7.43 -24.76
N GLY A 81 -17.36 6.13 -25.04
CA GLY A 81 -16.22 5.20 -25.09
C GLY A 81 -15.15 5.65 -26.07
N GLU A 82 -15.57 6.33 -27.13
CA GLU A 82 -14.72 6.73 -28.24
C GLU A 82 -13.84 7.94 -27.94
N ILE A 83 -14.16 8.72 -26.91
CA ILE A 83 -13.22 9.72 -26.38
C ILE A 83 -11.97 9.01 -25.85
N TYR A 84 -12.12 7.83 -25.25
CA TYR A 84 -10.98 7.03 -24.81
C TYR A 84 -10.30 6.31 -25.98
N THR A 85 -11.09 5.67 -26.86
CA THR A 85 -10.52 4.80 -27.90
C THR A 85 -9.95 5.55 -29.07
N ASP A 86 -10.50 6.70 -29.42
CA ASP A 86 -10.12 7.43 -30.63
C ASP A 86 -9.28 8.66 -30.25
N LEU A 87 -9.82 9.54 -29.39
CA LEU A 87 -9.15 10.81 -29.07
C LEU A 87 -7.96 10.63 -28.13
N LEU A 88 -8.17 10.07 -26.93
CA LEU A 88 -7.13 10.00 -25.91
C LEU A 88 -6.03 8.99 -26.26
N ALA A 89 -6.37 7.93 -26.99
CA ALA A 89 -5.41 6.94 -27.46
C ALA A 89 -4.35 7.53 -28.40
N ASP A 90 -4.71 8.49 -29.24
CA ASP A 90 -3.77 9.20 -30.12
C ASP A 90 -2.91 10.22 -29.35
N LEU A 91 -3.40 10.68 -28.19
CA LEU A 91 -2.77 11.73 -27.39
C LEU A 91 -1.84 11.22 -26.29
N SER A 92 -2.08 10.01 -25.74
CA SER A 92 -1.26 9.45 -24.66
C SER A 92 -1.07 7.94 -24.78
N PRO A 93 0.17 7.46 -24.54
CA PRO A 93 0.49 6.03 -24.64
C PRO A 93 -0.28 5.17 -23.64
N GLU A 94 -0.66 5.73 -22.48
CA GLU A 94 -1.47 5.02 -21.49
C GLU A 94 -2.85 4.64 -22.05
N TYR A 95 -3.51 5.55 -22.79
CA TYR A 95 -4.80 5.26 -23.42
C TYR A 95 -4.65 4.33 -24.63
N ALA A 96 -3.57 4.46 -25.41
CA ALA A 96 -3.25 3.50 -26.46
C ALA A 96 -3.07 2.07 -25.89
N ALA A 97 -2.37 1.94 -24.76
CA ALA A 97 -2.23 0.67 -24.07
C ALA A 97 -3.58 0.14 -23.54
N LEU A 98 -4.46 1.00 -23.02
CA LEU A 98 -5.81 0.60 -22.63
C LEU A 98 -6.63 0.03 -23.81
N ASN A 99 -6.47 0.58 -25.02
CA ASN A 99 -7.09 0.00 -26.22
C ASN A 99 -6.48 -1.35 -26.58
N GLN A 100 -5.15 -1.47 -26.56
CA GLN A 100 -4.44 -2.70 -26.86
C GLN A 100 -4.77 -3.82 -25.86
N LEU A 101 -5.09 -3.48 -24.60
CA LEU A 101 -5.64 -4.42 -23.61
C LEU A 101 -6.96 -5.06 -24.01
N THR A 102 -7.71 -4.53 -24.99
CA THR A 102 -8.92 -5.19 -25.50
C THR A 102 -8.64 -6.20 -26.62
N SER A 103 -7.37 -6.36 -27.01
CA SER A 103 -7.00 -7.27 -28.10
C SER A 103 -7.39 -8.73 -27.81
N PRO A 104 -7.91 -9.46 -28.82
CA PRO A 104 -8.15 -10.89 -28.69
C PRO A 104 -6.83 -11.67 -28.48
N HIS A 105 -5.69 -11.10 -28.85
CA HIS A 105 -4.39 -11.74 -28.73
C HIS A 105 -3.74 -11.46 -27.38
N ILE A 106 -3.37 -12.52 -26.68
CA ILE A 106 -2.77 -12.45 -25.34
C ILE A 106 -1.43 -11.70 -25.31
N ASN A 107 -0.65 -11.76 -26.39
CA ASN A 107 0.65 -11.09 -26.46
C ASN A 107 0.48 -9.57 -26.45
N ASP A 108 -0.47 -9.06 -27.23
CA ASP A 108 -0.79 -7.64 -27.28
C ASP A 108 -1.24 -7.12 -25.91
N ARG A 109 -2.11 -7.87 -25.21
CA ARG A 109 -2.56 -7.48 -23.87
C ARG A 109 -1.44 -7.46 -22.84
N ARG A 110 -0.50 -8.41 -22.91
CA ARG A 110 0.68 -8.44 -22.03
C ARG A 110 1.64 -7.30 -22.33
N GLU A 111 1.85 -6.98 -23.61
CA GLU A 111 2.64 -5.82 -24.02
C GLU A 111 2.01 -4.52 -23.51
N ALA A 112 0.70 -4.37 -23.68
CA ALA A 112 -0.04 -3.22 -23.19
C ALA A 112 0.06 -3.06 -21.66
N ALA A 113 -0.11 -4.15 -20.91
CA ALA A 113 0.09 -4.15 -19.46
C ALA A 113 1.53 -3.73 -19.09
N GLN A 114 2.52 -4.24 -19.83
CA GLN A 114 3.93 -3.89 -19.63
C GLN A 114 4.21 -2.41 -19.90
N GLN A 115 3.58 -1.83 -20.93
CA GLN A 115 3.68 -0.39 -21.22
C GLN A 115 3.12 0.44 -20.07
N LEU A 116 1.93 0.09 -19.55
CA LEU A 116 1.35 0.77 -18.37
C LEU A 116 2.27 0.67 -17.15
N PHE A 117 2.88 -0.49 -16.92
CA PHE A 117 3.85 -0.68 -15.84
C PHE A 117 5.11 0.19 -16.01
N VAL A 118 5.62 0.30 -17.24
CA VAL A 118 6.77 1.16 -17.55
C VAL A 118 6.43 2.63 -17.32
N SER A 119 5.26 3.09 -17.79
CA SER A 119 4.76 4.44 -17.51
C SER A 119 4.66 4.71 -16.01
N SER A 120 4.23 3.72 -15.23
CA SER A 120 4.04 3.89 -13.80
C SER A 120 5.34 3.96 -12.97
N GLN A 121 6.50 3.58 -13.51
CA GLN A 121 7.75 3.51 -12.74
C GLN A 121 8.16 4.87 -12.16
N ASN A 122 8.05 5.93 -12.95
CA ASN A 122 8.50 7.26 -12.54
C ASN A 122 7.37 8.14 -12.02
N ILE A 123 6.16 8.02 -12.58
CA ILE A 123 5.01 8.85 -12.27
C ILE A 123 3.81 7.91 -12.09
N SER A 124 2.97 8.15 -11.07
CA SER A 124 1.73 7.40 -10.88
C SER A 124 0.83 7.46 -12.12
N LEU A 125 0.12 6.37 -12.41
CA LEU A 125 -0.88 6.39 -13.47
C LEU A 125 -1.98 7.39 -13.12
N ASN A 126 -2.54 8.06 -14.13
CA ASN A 126 -3.65 8.99 -13.89
C ASN A 126 -4.87 8.20 -13.35
N PRO A 127 -5.58 8.70 -12.33
CA PRO A 127 -6.81 8.09 -11.84
C PRO A 127 -7.84 7.72 -12.93
N VAL A 128 -7.97 8.52 -13.99
CA VAL A 128 -8.85 8.23 -15.14
C VAL A 128 -8.40 6.97 -15.89
N VAL A 129 -7.09 6.82 -16.10
CA VAL A 129 -6.49 5.61 -16.71
C VAL A 129 -6.79 4.40 -15.85
N VAL A 130 -6.59 4.49 -14.53
CA VAL A 130 -6.83 3.36 -13.60
C VAL A 130 -8.31 3.03 -13.47
N ALA A 131 -9.20 4.02 -13.46
CA ALA A 131 -10.65 3.80 -13.49
C ALA A 131 -11.09 3.02 -14.72
N ARG A 132 -10.51 3.35 -15.89
CA ARG A 132 -10.76 2.63 -17.14
C ARG A 132 -10.14 1.23 -17.11
N LEU A 133 -8.89 1.12 -16.65
CA LEU A 133 -8.18 -0.15 -16.47
C LEU A 133 -9.01 -1.13 -15.63
N ARG A 134 -9.57 -0.68 -14.50
CA ARG A 134 -10.46 -1.50 -13.65
C ARG A 134 -11.67 -2.07 -14.42
N LYS A 135 -12.29 -1.29 -15.32
CA LYS A 135 -13.39 -1.78 -16.16
C LYS A 135 -12.93 -2.92 -17.09
N LEU A 136 -11.74 -2.80 -17.67
CA LEU A 136 -11.16 -3.82 -18.55
C LEU A 136 -10.77 -5.08 -17.76
N MET A 137 -10.12 -4.90 -16.61
CA MET A 137 -9.65 -6.00 -15.77
C MET A 137 -10.79 -6.88 -15.23
N ALA A 138 -12.01 -6.35 -15.09
CA ALA A 138 -13.19 -7.13 -14.69
C ALA A 138 -13.47 -8.34 -15.61
N HIS A 139 -12.97 -8.30 -16.84
CA HIS A 139 -13.11 -9.37 -17.82
C HIS A 139 -11.78 -10.04 -18.21
N GLU A 140 -10.64 -9.57 -17.71
CA GLU A 140 -9.33 -10.13 -18.06
C GLU A 140 -9.13 -11.54 -17.47
N GLN A 141 -8.70 -12.46 -18.34
CA GLN A 141 -8.50 -13.88 -18.05
C GLN A 141 -7.05 -14.33 -18.26
N ASP A 142 -6.08 -13.43 -18.12
CA ASP A 142 -4.65 -13.77 -18.06
C ASP A 142 -4.03 -13.32 -16.73
N ARG A 143 -3.38 -14.27 -16.04
CA ARG A 143 -2.73 -14.04 -14.73
C ARG A 143 -1.58 -13.06 -14.82
N LEU A 144 -0.83 -13.10 -15.92
CA LEU A 144 0.35 -12.25 -16.08
C LEU A 144 -0.07 -10.80 -16.32
N VAL A 145 -1.10 -10.56 -17.13
CA VAL A 145 -1.70 -9.22 -17.27
C VAL A 145 -2.11 -8.67 -15.90
N TRP A 146 -2.86 -9.44 -15.11
CA TRP A 146 -3.25 -9.04 -13.75
C TRP A 146 -2.06 -8.70 -12.86
N ARG A 147 -1.02 -9.54 -12.86
CA ARG A 147 0.18 -9.30 -12.04
C ARG A 147 0.87 -8.00 -12.43
N ILE A 148 1.08 -7.79 -13.73
CA ILE A 148 1.72 -6.57 -14.24
C ILE A 148 0.89 -5.34 -13.89
N VAL A 149 -0.43 -5.39 -14.11
CA VAL A 149 -1.36 -4.29 -13.81
C VAL A 149 -1.37 -3.95 -12.31
N MET A 150 -1.40 -4.94 -11.43
CA MET A 150 -1.33 -4.70 -9.98
C MET A 150 0.01 -4.07 -9.57
N SER A 151 1.13 -4.52 -10.17
CA SER A 151 2.43 -3.89 -9.97
C SER A 151 2.48 -2.44 -10.49
N SER A 152 1.68 -2.10 -11.51
CA SER A 152 1.62 -0.73 -12.02
C SER A 152 1.05 0.27 -10.99
N VAL A 153 0.18 -0.18 -10.09
CA VAL A 153 -0.50 0.67 -9.10
C VAL A 153 -0.01 0.42 -7.66
N GLU A 154 1.02 -0.40 -7.46
CA GLU A 154 1.47 -0.85 -6.14
C GLU A 154 1.84 0.28 -5.17
N LYS A 155 2.35 1.41 -5.69
CA LYS A 155 2.75 2.59 -4.89
C LYS A 155 1.67 3.68 -4.79
N ASP A 156 0.53 3.46 -5.45
CA ASP A 156 -0.49 4.49 -5.67
C ASP A 156 -1.58 4.43 -4.60
N ASN A 157 -1.73 5.52 -3.83
CA ASN A 157 -2.68 5.62 -2.71
C ASN A 157 -3.86 6.57 -3.02
N TYR A 158 -4.59 6.31 -4.10
CA TYR A 158 -5.84 7.00 -4.43
C TYR A 158 -6.97 5.99 -4.67
N GLU A 159 -8.21 6.48 -4.67
CA GLU A 159 -9.42 5.65 -4.63
C GLU A 159 -9.48 4.64 -5.79
N GLU A 160 -9.15 5.05 -7.01
CA GLU A 160 -9.23 4.21 -8.20
C GLU A 160 -8.25 3.02 -8.15
N ALA A 161 -7.05 3.21 -7.61
CA ALA A 161 -6.10 2.13 -7.36
C ALA A 161 -6.62 1.16 -6.29
N ALA A 162 -7.21 1.69 -5.22
CA ALA A 162 -7.83 0.88 -4.18
C ALA A 162 -9.03 0.06 -4.70
N GLN A 163 -9.84 0.64 -5.60
CA GLN A 163 -10.95 -0.05 -6.25
C GLN A 163 -10.48 -1.14 -7.22
N LEU A 164 -9.33 -0.97 -7.86
CA LEU A 164 -8.70 -2.00 -8.67
C LEU A 164 -8.18 -3.17 -7.79
N ALA A 165 -7.54 -2.87 -6.66
CA ALA A 165 -7.16 -3.88 -5.68
C ALA A 165 -8.38 -4.59 -5.05
N LEU A 166 -9.49 -3.88 -4.87
CA LEU A 166 -10.75 -4.45 -4.38
C LEU A 166 -11.31 -5.47 -5.38
N LEU A 167 -11.21 -5.18 -6.68
CA LEU A 167 -11.53 -6.15 -7.73
C LEU A 167 -10.61 -7.38 -7.65
N ALA A 168 -9.31 -7.18 -7.39
CA ALA A 168 -8.34 -8.26 -7.28
C ALA A 168 -8.61 -9.21 -6.08
N ILE A 169 -8.97 -8.70 -4.89
CA ILE A 169 -9.30 -9.58 -3.74
C ILE A 169 -10.58 -10.41 -3.94
N ASN A 170 -11.43 -10.03 -4.91
CA ASN A 170 -12.62 -10.79 -5.29
C ASN A 170 -12.39 -11.70 -6.50
N HIS A 171 -11.15 -11.82 -6.98
CA HIS A 171 -10.83 -12.61 -8.17
C HIS A 171 -10.90 -14.13 -7.90
N ASN A 172 -11.23 -14.91 -8.94
CA ASN A 172 -11.34 -16.38 -8.83
C ASN A 172 -9.99 -17.06 -8.54
N TRP A 173 -8.88 -16.45 -8.95
CA TRP A 173 -7.55 -17.00 -8.78
C TRP A 173 -6.88 -16.56 -7.47
N PRO A 174 -6.35 -17.50 -6.66
CA PRO A 174 -5.73 -17.18 -5.38
C PRO A 174 -4.54 -16.22 -5.46
N ASP A 175 -3.69 -16.35 -6.48
CA ASP A 175 -2.54 -15.47 -6.69
C ASP A 175 -2.96 -14.01 -6.91
N ILE A 176 -4.08 -13.76 -7.59
CA ILE A 176 -4.59 -12.39 -7.79
C ILE A 176 -5.21 -11.83 -6.51
N ARG A 177 -5.89 -12.68 -5.72
CA ARG A 177 -6.39 -12.25 -4.40
C ARG A 177 -5.27 -11.88 -3.44
N ILE A 178 -4.15 -12.61 -3.50
CA ILE A 178 -2.94 -12.29 -2.71
C ILE A 178 -2.40 -10.92 -3.11
N LEU A 179 -2.29 -10.59 -4.41
CA LEU A 179 -1.85 -9.26 -4.85
C LEU A 179 -2.74 -8.13 -4.30
N GLY A 180 -4.06 -8.35 -4.27
CA GLY A 180 -4.98 -7.39 -3.65
C GLY A 180 -4.77 -7.25 -2.14
N CYS A 181 -4.50 -8.36 -1.42
CA CYS A 181 -4.15 -8.32 0.00
C CYS A 181 -2.84 -7.57 0.26
N GLU A 182 -1.81 -7.85 -0.55
CA GLU A 182 -0.50 -7.19 -0.47
C GLU A 182 -0.63 -5.68 -0.68
N TYR A 183 -1.42 -5.25 -1.68
CA TYR A 183 -1.74 -3.83 -1.89
C TYR A 183 -2.39 -3.21 -0.64
N PHE A 184 -3.42 -3.84 -0.08
CA PHE A 184 -4.09 -3.28 1.10
C PHE A 184 -3.18 -3.26 2.34
N GLY A 185 -2.34 -4.28 2.50
CA GLY A 185 -1.38 -4.36 3.59
C GLY A 185 -0.27 -3.32 3.51
N SER A 186 0.28 -3.06 2.32
CA SER A 186 1.34 -2.07 2.12
C SER A 186 0.87 -0.63 2.37
N HIS A 187 -0.42 -0.36 2.14
CA HIS A 187 -1.03 0.95 2.35
C HIS A 187 -1.60 1.14 3.75
N GLY A 188 -2.09 0.07 4.37
CA GLY A 188 -2.47 0.06 5.79
C GLY A 188 -3.61 1.01 6.19
N LEU A 189 -4.50 1.37 5.26
CA LEU A 189 -5.64 2.26 5.60
C LEU A 189 -6.71 1.52 6.43
N PRO A 190 -7.27 2.15 7.48
CA PRO A 190 -8.28 1.53 8.33
C PRO A 190 -9.49 0.95 7.61
N GLN A 191 -9.95 1.58 6.53
CA GLN A 191 -11.10 1.11 5.74
C GLN A 191 -10.84 -0.23 5.04
N TYR A 192 -9.59 -0.53 4.67
CA TYR A 192 -9.25 -1.77 3.95
C TYR A 192 -9.42 -3.03 4.81
N ALA A 193 -9.32 -2.90 6.13
CA ALA A 193 -9.60 -4.01 7.04
C ALA A 193 -11.00 -4.60 6.80
N ILE A 194 -12.00 -3.76 6.52
CA ILE A 194 -13.39 -4.19 6.28
C ILE A 194 -13.48 -4.99 4.99
N TRP A 195 -12.78 -4.57 3.94
CA TRP A 195 -12.76 -5.26 2.66
C TRP A 195 -12.05 -6.61 2.72
N LEU A 196 -11.07 -6.76 3.61
CA LEU A 196 -10.30 -7.98 3.80
C LEU A 196 -11.00 -9.02 4.69
N LEU A 197 -11.97 -8.63 5.52
CA LEU A 197 -12.65 -9.55 6.45
C LEU A 197 -13.19 -10.83 5.80
N PRO A 198 -13.84 -10.80 4.63
CA PRO A 198 -14.34 -12.02 4.00
C PRO A 198 -13.24 -13.03 3.64
N LEU A 199 -11.99 -12.57 3.44
CA LEU A 199 -10.86 -13.43 3.08
C LEU A 199 -10.28 -14.16 4.30
N LEU A 200 -10.72 -13.86 5.53
CA LEU A 200 -10.40 -14.67 6.70
C LEU A 200 -10.96 -16.10 6.61
N ASP A 201 -11.98 -16.32 5.76
CA ASP A 201 -12.57 -17.62 5.46
C ASP A 201 -12.20 -18.14 4.06
N ASP A 202 -11.17 -17.57 3.42
CA ASP A 202 -10.79 -18.00 2.07
C ASP A 202 -10.39 -19.49 2.05
N LYS A 203 -10.92 -20.23 1.06
CA LYS A 203 -10.63 -21.65 0.87
C LYS A 203 -9.14 -21.92 0.62
N ASN A 204 -8.43 -20.94 0.07
CA ASN A 204 -7.00 -21.01 -0.14
C ASN A 204 -6.25 -20.44 1.07
N HIS A 205 -5.49 -21.31 1.73
CA HIS A 205 -4.74 -20.99 2.94
C HIS A 205 -3.72 -19.85 2.75
N SER A 206 -3.13 -19.72 1.55
CA SER A 206 -2.20 -18.61 1.26
C SER A 206 -2.92 -17.27 1.17
N VAL A 207 -4.12 -17.24 0.61
CA VAL A 207 -4.96 -16.03 0.59
C VAL A 207 -5.41 -15.66 2.00
N GLN A 208 -5.86 -16.65 2.78
CA GLN A 208 -6.22 -16.45 4.18
C GLN A 208 -5.07 -15.83 4.98
N LEU A 209 -3.85 -16.35 4.82
CA LEU A 209 -2.65 -15.81 5.47
C LEU A 209 -2.35 -14.37 5.02
N ALA A 210 -2.39 -14.09 3.72
CA ALA A 210 -2.17 -12.75 3.18
C ALA A 210 -3.19 -11.75 3.73
N ALA A 211 -4.46 -12.14 3.83
CA ALA A 211 -5.52 -11.32 4.40
C ALA A 211 -5.29 -11.03 5.90
N ILE A 212 -4.91 -12.03 6.70
CA ILE A 212 -4.59 -11.85 8.13
C ILE A 212 -3.44 -10.83 8.30
N GLN A 213 -2.38 -10.98 7.51
CA GLN A 213 -1.22 -10.08 7.54
C GLN A 213 -1.60 -8.65 7.17
N ALA A 214 -2.33 -8.48 6.07
CA ALA A 214 -2.79 -7.19 5.57
C ALA A 214 -3.74 -6.50 6.57
N ILE A 215 -4.68 -7.25 7.18
CA ILE A 215 -5.56 -6.74 8.22
C ILE A 215 -4.75 -6.19 9.41
N GLY A 216 -3.70 -6.90 9.83
CA GLY A 216 -2.82 -6.44 10.90
C GLY A 216 -2.12 -5.12 10.59
N GLN A 217 -1.93 -4.79 9.31
CA GLN A 217 -1.33 -3.53 8.84
C GLN A 217 -2.37 -2.41 8.66
N CYS A 218 -3.67 -2.71 8.67
CA CYS A 218 -4.71 -1.71 8.47
C CYS A 218 -5.05 -0.89 9.73
N HIS A 219 -4.52 -1.25 10.90
CA HIS A 219 -4.74 -0.51 12.16
C HIS A 219 -6.22 -0.28 12.55
N ASN A 220 -7.13 -1.15 12.11
CA ASN A 220 -8.55 -1.05 12.44
C ASN A 220 -8.98 -2.18 13.40
N PRO A 221 -9.38 -1.85 14.65
CA PRO A 221 -9.76 -2.85 15.64
C PRO A 221 -11.05 -3.60 15.29
N ILE A 222 -11.83 -3.16 14.28
CA ILE A 222 -13.02 -3.90 13.82
C ILE A 222 -12.70 -5.34 13.46
N ALA A 223 -11.48 -5.62 12.98
CA ALA A 223 -11.09 -6.95 12.58
C ALA A 223 -10.78 -7.90 13.75
N ILE A 224 -10.60 -7.37 14.97
CA ILE A 224 -10.41 -8.19 16.17
C ILE A 224 -11.65 -9.04 16.43
N SER A 225 -12.82 -8.42 16.39
CA SER A 225 -14.11 -9.04 16.72
C SER A 225 -15.01 -9.30 15.50
N GLY A 226 -14.66 -8.74 14.33
CA GLY A 226 -15.48 -8.79 13.13
C GLY A 226 -16.60 -7.74 13.11
N THR A 227 -17.31 -7.65 11.98
CA THR A 227 -18.49 -6.80 11.83
C THR A 227 -19.71 -7.52 12.41
N GLN A 228 -20.10 -7.21 13.65
CA GLN A 228 -21.36 -7.70 14.19
C GLN A 228 -22.53 -6.86 13.66
N LYS A 229 -23.49 -7.46 12.96
CA LYS A 229 -24.79 -6.82 12.76
C LYS A 229 -25.73 -7.14 13.94
N PRO A 230 -26.49 -6.16 14.45
CA PRO A 230 -27.51 -6.44 15.45
C PRO A 230 -28.54 -7.45 14.90
N GLY A 231 -28.68 -8.59 15.57
CA GLY A 231 -29.66 -9.63 15.21
C GLY A 231 -29.13 -10.79 14.36
N GLU A 232 -27.87 -10.78 13.93
CA GLU A 232 -27.22 -11.97 13.34
C GLU A 232 -26.73 -12.91 14.46
N SER A 233 -26.96 -14.21 14.30
CA SER A 233 -26.46 -15.24 15.22
C SER A 233 -24.93 -15.15 15.34
N GLN A 234 -24.40 -15.40 16.54
CA GLN A 234 -22.97 -15.40 16.93
C GLN A 234 -22.04 -16.29 16.05
N ASN A 235 -22.59 -17.00 15.05
CA ASN A 235 -21.95 -18.08 14.31
C ASN A 235 -21.57 -17.79 12.85
N SER A 236 -21.65 -16.55 12.34
CA SER A 236 -21.54 -16.36 10.88
C SER A 236 -20.38 -15.51 10.33
N ALA A 237 -19.57 -14.85 11.14
CA ALA A 237 -18.46 -14.05 10.62
C ALA A 237 -17.14 -14.39 11.34
N THR A 238 -16.19 -14.96 10.60
CA THR A 238 -14.84 -15.20 11.11
C THR A 238 -14.16 -13.88 11.43
N SER A 239 -13.47 -13.86 12.57
CA SER A 239 -12.71 -12.73 13.09
C SER A 239 -11.31 -13.18 13.49
N LEU A 240 -10.38 -12.25 13.67
CA LEU A 240 -9.05 -12.59 14.18
C LEU A 240 -9.14 -13.31 15.54
N ARG A 241 -10.07 -12.92 16.42
CA ARG A 241 -10.26 -13.61 17.71
C ARG A 241 -10.53 -15.10 17.54
N SER A 242 -11.41 -15.46 16.60
CA SER A 242 -11.76 -16.86 16.35
C SER A 242 -10.60 -17.69 15.77
N LEU A 243 -9.67 -17.05 15.06
CA LEU A 243 -8.52 -17.72 14.43
C LEU A 243 -7.35 -17.99 15.40
N MET A 244 -7.39 -17.45 16.62
CA MET A 244 -6.37 -17.75 17.64
C MET A 244 -6.30 -19.24 17.98
N THR A 245 -7.39 -19.97 17.84
CA THR A 245 -7.49 -21.41 18.09
C THR A 245 -7.49 -22.26 16.81
N HIS A 246 -7.16 -21.67 15.66
CA HIS A 246 -7.18 -22.35 14.37
C HIS A 246 -6.27 -23.60 14.34
N SER A 247 -6.62 -24.67 13.63
CA SER A 247 -5.83 -25.92 13.65
C SER A 247 -4.43 -25.77 13.02
N ASN A 248 -4.33 -24.96 11.95
CA ASN A 248 -3.07 -24.65 11.29
C ASN A 248 -2.20 -23.69 12.12
N ARG A 249 -0.96 -24.11 12.44
CA ARG A 249 0.00 -23.35 13.26
C ARG A 249 0.37 -22.00 12.64
N ARG A 250 0.51 -21.92 11.32
CA ARG A 250 0.89 -20.66 10.64
C ARG A 250 -0.23 -19.63 10.72
N VAL A 251 -1.48 -20.03 10.51
CA VAL A 251 -2.63 -19.11 10.68
C VAL A 251 -2.72 -18.61 12.11
N ARG A 252 -2.58 -19.49 13.11
CA ARG A 252 -2.56 -19.05 14.52
C ARG A 252 -1.45 -18.02 14.77
N PHE A 253 -0.24 -18.30 14.30
CA PHE A 253 0.89 -17.39 14.47
C PHE A 253 0.62 -16.02 13.82
N GLU A 254 0.24 -15.98 12.54
CA GLU A 254 -0.07 -14.73 11.85
C GLU A 254 -1.25 -13.99 12.48
N THR A 255 -2.23 -14.72 13.01
CA THR A 255 -3.38 -14.13 13.73
C THR A 255 -2.90 -13.42 14.99
N VAL A 256 -2.02 -14.06 15.78
CA VAL A 256 -1.43 -13.48 16.99
C VAL A 256 -0.59 -12.24 16.65
N VAL A 257 0.16 -12.27 15.55
CA VAL A 257 0.92 -11.13 15.03
C VAL A 257 -0.02 -9.98 14.64
N ALA A 258 -1.05 -10.26 13.84
CA ALA A 258 -2.04 -9.27 13.41
C ALA A 258 -2.75 -8.63 14.62
N LEU A 259 -3.22 -9.44 15.58
CA LEU A 259 -3.81 -8.96 16.82
C LEU A 259 -2.84 -8.06 17.61
N SER A 260 -1.57 -8.45 17.70
CA SER A 260 -0.54 -7.64 18.36
C SER A 260 -0.34 -6.29 17.65
N ARG A 261 -0.29 -6.25 16.32
CA ARG A 261 -0.21 -5.00 15.54
C ARG A 261 -1.42 -4.09 15.79
N LEU A 262 -2.60 -4.68 15.99
CA LEU A 262 -3.84 -3.96 16.34
C LEU A 262 -3.92 -3.57 17.83
N GLY A 263 -2.89 -3.84 18.64
CA GLY A 263 -2.86 -3.50 20.06
C GLY A 263 -3.74 -4.39 20.95
N ASP A 264 -4.16 -5.55 20.45
CA ASP A 264 -4.97 -6.49 21.22
C ASP A 264 -4.15 -7.15 22.33
N PHE A 265 -4.57 -6.93 23.58
CA PHE A 265 -3.83 -7.43 24.75
C PHE A 265 -3.62 -8.95 24.73
N ALA A 266 -4.64 -9.72 24.35
CA ALA A 266 -4.52 -11.18 24.33
C ALA A 266 -3.57 -11.67 23.22
N GLY A 267 -3.63 -11.07 22.03
CA GLY A 267 -2.64 -11.29 20.98
C GLY A 267 -1.22 -10.99 21.46
N MET A 268 -1.02 -9.87 22.16
CA MET A 268 0.29 -9.50 22.66
C MET A 268 0.84 -10.46 23.71
N GLN A 269 -0.01 -10.94 24.63
CA GLN A 269 0.39 -11.95 25.62
C GLN A 269 0.79 -13.27 24.96
N GLU A 270 0.05 -13.71 23.95
CA GLU A 270 0.39 -14.93 23.22
C GLU A 270 1.67 -14.78 22.40
N LEU A 271 1.91 -13.61 21.79
CA LEU A 271 3.17 -13.32 21.08
C LEU A 271 4.36 -13.33 22.05
N LEU A 272 4.20 -12.78 23.24
CA LEU A 272 5.20 -12.84 24.32
C LEU A 272 5.43 -14.27 24.81
N ARG A 273 4.41 -15.11 24.86
CA ARG A 273 4.57 -16.55 25.18
C ARG A 273 5.40 -17.25 24.10
N LEU A 274 5.13 -16.96 22.82
CA LEU A 274 5.86 -17.52 21.67
C LEU A 274 7.31 -17.06 21.59
N SER A 275 7.64 -15.89 22.13
CA SER A 275 9.03 -15.42 22.22
C SER A 275 9.91 -16.27 23.16
N ASN A 276 9.29 -17.12 23.97
CA ASN A 276 9.92 -18.11 24.86
C ASN A 276 9.80 -19.56 24.36
N ASP A 277 9.40 -19.78 23.10
CA ASP A 277 9.26 -21.13 22.52
C ASP A 277 10.58 -21.93 22.53
N THR A 278 10.49 -23.25 22.67
CA THR A 278 11.67 -24.14 22.61
C THR A 278 12.42 -24.05 21.27
N GLN A 279 11.73 -23.76 20.17
CA GLN A 279 12.32 -23.62 18.85
C GLN A 279 12.87 -22.21 18.64
N ILE A 280 14.18 -22.12 18.41
CA ILE A 280 14.90 -20.85 18.18
C ILE A 280 14.29 -20.06 17.02
N SER A 281 13.84 -20.73 15.95
CA SER A 281 13.17 -20.07 14.81
C SER A 281 11.92 -19.33 15.25
N MET A 282 11.04 -19.99 16.02
CA MET A 282 9.79 -19.40 16.52
C MET A 282 10.06 -18.25 17.49
N ARG A 283 11.03 -18.40 18.42
CA ARG A 283 11.41 -17.28 19.32
C ARG A 283 11.84 -16.05 18.55
N LYS A 284 12.75 -16.22 17.58
CA LYS A 284 13.27 -15.12 16.78
C LYS A 284 12.17 -14.46 15.95
N GLU A 285 11.26 -15.26 15.39
CA GLU A 285 10.12 -14.74 14.64
C GLU A 285 9.18 -13.93 15.54
N ALA A 286 8.82 -14.45 16.71
CA ALA A 286 7.98 -13.73 17.68
C ALA A 286 8.63 -12.42 18.15
N VAL A 287 9.91 -12.43 18.51
CA VAL A 287 10.66 -11.21 18.88
C VAL A 287 10.66 -10.18 17.75
N ARG A 288 10.91 -10.61 16.52
CA ARG A 288 10.89 -9.72 15.36
C ARG A 288 9.53 -9.07 15.18
N GLU A 289 8.46 -9.85 15.31
CA GLU A 289 7.10 -9.33 15.16
C GLU A 289 6.68 -8.44 16.33
N MET A 290 7.18 -8.67 17.54
CA MET A 290 7.04 -7.70 18.65
C MET A 290 7.66 -6.36 18.25
N GLY A 291 8.88 -6.36 17.68
CA GLY A 291 9.54 -5.16 17.18
C GLY A 291 8.81 -4.48 16.01
N ASN A 292 8.29 -5.26 15.06
CA ASN A 292 7.55 -4.76 13.90
C ASN A 292 6.14 -4.26 14.24
N SER A 293 5.59 -4.65 15.39
CA SER A 293 4.22 -4.30 15.77
C SER A 293 4.01 -2.82 16.08
N GLY A 294 5.08 -2.08 16.38
CA GLY A 294 5.01 -0.71 16.90
C GLY A 294 4.48 -0.62 18.34
N GLN A 295 4.19 -1.74 19.00
CA GLN A 295 3.60 -1.74 20.33
C GLN A 295 4.68 -1.58 21.43
N THR A 296 4.76 -0.40 22.01
CA THR A 296 5.74 -0.05 23.06
C THR A 296 5.61 -0.91 24.32
N ARG A 297 4.46 -1.55 24.56
CA ARG A 297 4.29 -2.50 25.68
C ARG A 297 5.21 -3.73 25.58
N PHE A 298 5.83 -3.98 24.43
CA PHE A 298 6.84 -5.02 24.28
C PHE A 298 8.24 -4.59 24.74
N VAL A 299 8.49 -3.31 24.98
CA VAL A 299 9.83 -2.79 25.35
C VAL A 299 10.34 -3.44 26.63
N GLU A 300 9.55 -3.42 27.72
CA GLU A 300 9.96 -4.04 28.98
C GLU A 300 10.21 -5.56 28.83
N PRO A 301 9.28 -6.36 28.28
CA PRO A 301 9.55 -7.77 28.04
C PRO A 301 10.81 -8.04 27.23
N LEU A 302 11.07 -7.25 26.18
CA LEU A 302 12.26 -7.39 25.35
C LEU A 302 13.55 -7.05 26.12
N ILE A 303 13.53 -6.04 27.01
CA ILE A 303 14.67 -5.71 27.87
C ILE A 303 14.97 -6.88 28.84
N GLN A 304 13.94 -7.45 29.47
CA GLN A 304 14.10 -8.61 30.36
C GLN A 304 14.65 -9.83 29.61
N MET A 305 14.16 -10.07 28.38
CA MET A 305 14.68 -11.13 27.52
C MET A 305 16.14 -10.89 27.13
N ALA A 306 16.50 -9.65 26.73
CA ALA A 306 17.87 -9.31 26.36
C ALA A 306 18.87 -9.58 27.50
N TRP A 307 18.47 -9.32 28.74
CA TRP A 307 19.30 -9.54 29.92
C TRP A 307 19.65 -11.01 30.18
N THR A 308 18.76 -11.93 29.80
CA THR A 308 18.89 -13.37 30.09
C THR A 308 19.25 -14.23 28.86
N GLU A 309 19.14 -13.67 27.66
CA GLU A 309 19.39 -14.37 26.39
C GLU A 309 20.87 -14.72 26.19
N ARG A 310 21.14 -16.00 25.96
CA ARG A 310 22.50 -16.53 25.73
C ARG A 310 22.82 -16.73 24.25
N ASN A 311 21.79 -16.88 23.40
CA ASN A 311 21.97 -17.05 21.98
C ASN A 311 22.21 -15.69 21.30
N ASN A 312 23.43 -15.45 20.86
CA ASN A 312 23.83 -14.20 20.20
C ASN A 312 22.98 -13.84 18.96
N THR A 313 22.43 -14.81 18.23
CA THR A 313 21.57 -14.48 17.07
C THR A 313 20.17 -14.02 17.49
N THR A 314 19.68 -14.48 18.63
CA THR A 314 18.39 -14.07 19.19
C THR A 314 18.55 -12.76 19.94
N LEU A 315 19.64 -12.58 20.70
CA LEU A 315 19.97 -11.33 21.36
C LEU A 315 20.07 -10.17 20.35
N LYS A 316 20.72 -10.38 19.20
CA LYS A 316 20.75 -9.40 18.11
C LYS A 316 19.35 -8.98 17.66
N GLU A 317 18.43 -9.93 17.50
CA GLU A 317 17.05 -9.67 17.07
C GLU A 317 16.27 -8.91 18.15
N ILE A 318 16.45 -9.26 19.43
CA ILE A 318 15.84 -8.55 20.57
C ILE A 318 16.31 -7.10 20.60
N LEU A 319 17.62 -6.86 20.50
CA LEU A 319 18.18 -5.51 20.48
C LEU A 319 17.71 -4.71 19.25
N SER A 320 17.65 -5.33 18.07
CA SER A 320 17.10 -4.69 16.87
C SER A 320 15.61 -4.35 17.02
N SER A 321 14.85 -5.15 17.77
CA SER A 321 13.44 -4.91 18.04
C SER A 321 13.25 -3.76 19.03
N LEU A 322 14.12 -3.65 20.04
CA LEU A 322 14.18 -2.48 20.92
C LEU A 322 14.52 -1.20 20.14
N ASP A 323 15.49 -1.27 19.22
CA ASP A 323 15.85 -0.12 18.37
C ASP A 323 14.65 0.33 17.51
N LYS A 324 13.79 -0.58 17.05
CA LYS A 324 12.56 -0.24 16.30
C LYS A 324 11.48 0.39 17.17
N LEU A 325 11.28 -0.12 18.39
CA LEU A 325 10.20 0.31 19.28
C LEU A 325 10.52 1.57 20.09
N VAL A 326 11.80 1.83 20.34
CA VAL A 326 12.26 2.99 21.13
C VAL A 326 12.95 3.99 20.20
N PRO A 327 12.35 5.19 19.99
CA PRO A 327 12.95 6.25 19.18
C PRO A 327 14.35 6.62 19.65
N GLU A 328 15.24 7.03 18.74
CA GLU A 328 16.64 7.38 19.05
C GLU A 328 16.79 8.37 20.20
N SER A 329 15.88 9.35 20.30
CA SER A 329 15.84 10.36 21.36
C SER A 329 15.53 9.80 22.75
N GLU A 330 14.93 8.62 22.84
CA GLU A 330 14.49 7.97 24.09
C GLU A 330 15.40 6.81 24.49
N ARG A 331 16.39 6.46 23.67
CA ARG A 331 17.34 5.37 23.96
C ARG A 331 18.32 5.76 25.06
N PRO A 332 18.95 4.78 25.75
CA PRO A 332 20.01 5.05 26.71
C PRO A 332 21.15 5.86 26.07
N SER A 333 21.57 6.96 26.67
CA SER A 333 22.63 7.84 26.11
C SER A 333 24.00 7.16 25.99
N SER A 334 24.24 6.11 26.78
CA SER A 334 25.46 5.30 26.73
C SER A 334 25.42 4.19 25.68
N LEU A 335 24.31 4.01 24.95
CA LEU A 335 24.17 2.98 23.94
C LEU A 335 25.08 3.28 22.73
N ASN A 336 26.03 2.38 22.46
CA ASN A 336 26.94 2.48 21.32
C ASN A 336 26.81 1.23 20.42
N PRO A 337 26.56 1.38 19.11
CA PRO A 337 26.46 0.26 18.17
C PRO A 337 27.72 -0.63 18.05
N GLN A 338 28.90 -0.11 18.43
CA GLN A 338 30.17 -0.84 18.39
C GLN A 338 30.36 -1.78 19.57
N LEU A 339 29.56 -1.64 20.63
CA LEU A 339 29.61 -2.54 21.78
C LEU A 339 29.12 -3.93 21.39
N ASP A 340 29.62 -4.93 22.12
CA ASP A 340 29.06 -6.26 22.00
C ASP A 340 27.58 -6.28 22.43
N GLN A 341 26.86 -7.32 22.01
CA GLN A 341 25.42 -7.40 22.26
C GLN A 341 25.08 -7.54 23.75
N SER A 342 25.96 -8.19 24.53
CA SER A 342 25.75 -8.38 25.97
C SER A 342 25.85 -7.06 26.71
N ASP A 343 26.84 -6.23 26.38
CA ASP A 343 27.03 -4.90 26.94
C ASP A 343 25.90 -3.96 26.54
N ARG A 344 25.43 -4.03 25.28
CA ARG A 344 24.22 -3.31 24.86
C ARG A 344 23.00 -3.73 25.69
N ALA A 345 22.81 -5.03 25.96
CA ALA A 345 21.72 -5.52 26.79
C ALA A 345 21.82 -5.03 28.23
N LYS A 346 23.03 -4.98 28.82
CA LYS A 346 23.26 -4.41 30.15
C LYS A 346 22.89 -2.94 30.22
N ILE A 347 23.25 -2.17 29.20
CA ILE A 347 22.89 -0.75 29.10
C ILE A 347 21.37 -0.57 29.08
N TRP A 348 20.66 -1.36 28.27
CA TRP A 348 19.20 -1.35 28.23
C TRP A 348 18.57 -1.69 29.59
N MET A 349 19.09 -2.71 30.28
CA MET A 349 18.58 -3.12 31.59
C MET A 349 18.82 -2.05 32.66
N ASN A 350 20.03 -1.49 32.73
CA ASN A 350 20.36 -0.43 33.67
C ASN A 350 19.49 0.81 33.43
N TRP A 351 19.32 1.21 32.17
CA TRP A 351 18.43 2.31 31.81
C TRP A 351 17.00 2.05 32.28
N TRP A 352 16.43 0.88 31.99
CA TRP A 352 15.08 0.53 32.45
C TRP A 352 14.96 0.58 33.98
N GLN A 353 15.92 0.02 34.72
CA GLN A 353 15.94 0.09 36.18
C GLN A 353 16.00 1.53 36.71
N THR A 354 16.82 2.40 36.12
CA THR A 354 16.90 3.81 36.54
C THR A 354 15.56 4.54 36.38
N GLN A 355 14.84 4.29 35.27
CA GLN A 355 13.52 4.88 35.03
C GLN A 355 12.45 4.41 36.03
N HIS A 356 12.59 3.19 36.57
CA HIS A 356 11.60 2.58 37.48
C HIS A 356 11.98 2.63 38.96
N SER A 357 13.22 3.03 39.31
CA SER A 357 13.71 3.12 40.69
C SER A 357 13.44 4.46 41.39
N GLY A 358 13.07 5.52 40.65
CA GLY A 358 12.75 6.84 41.20
C GLY A 358 11.26 7.17 41.12
N GLN A 359 10.54 7.11 42.25
CA GLN A 359 9.21 7.69 42.52
C GLN A 359 8.15 7.66 41.39
N GLY A 360 7.19 6.75 41.53
CA GLY A 360 5.84 6.88 40.99
C GLY A 360 5.72 6.59 39.50
N SER A 361 5.57 5.31 39.16
CA SER A 361 4.74 4.78 38.06
C SER A 361 4.22 5.84 37.08
N ARG A 362 5.12 6.45 36.29
CA ARG A 362 4.72 7.07 35.03
C ARG A 362 4.59 5.92 34.07
N LEU A 363 3.43 5.26 34.14
CA LEU A 363 2.91 4.46 33.06
C LEU A 363 3.21 5.25 31.78
N PHE A 364 3.86 4.61 30.83
CA PHE A 364 3.72 4.96 29.42
C PHE A 364 2.22 4.92 29.12
N THR A 365 1.51 6.02 29.39
CA THR A 365 0.14 6.24 28.95
C THR A 365 0.26 6.58 27.48
N GLY A 366 0.37 5.53 26.66
CA GLY A 366 0.16 5.64 25.22
C GLY A 366 -1.21 6.27 24.99
N ARG A 367 -1.21 7.44 24.37
CA ARG A 367 -2.29 7.83 23.47
C ARG A 367 -2.01 7.23 22.11
#